data_AF-A0A183IUG2-F1
#
_entry.id   AF-A0A183IUG2-F1
#
_cell.length_a   1.000
_cell.length_b   1.000
_cell.length_c   1.000
_cell.angle_alpha   90.00
_cell.angle_beta   90.00
_cell.angle_gamma   90.00
#
_symmetry.space_group_name_H-M   'P 1'
#
loop_
_entity.id
_entity.type
_entity.pdbx_description
1 polymer ?
#
loop_
_entity_poly.entity_id
_entity_poly.type
_entity_poly.pdbx_seq_one_letter_code
_entity_poly.pdbx_strand_id
1 'polypeptide(L)'
;MEDIPCENVRWADSQVEIFNFDAAMRESVRKIANDFRALVAQGRAGETTPDGKRPVRQPPAKNMKRLAWNDTLEELAVDLARSCEFEHDTRKKEPYYGKFGQNLAFESAPLDTVYTKDVVLKLVKSMSQSWFDEHYDFRYGPLPSGVMMSYLHYTQMVAEKTSSIGCAFAVCWPLRGYEKNNYYKYAYFVCNYSPMGNWIGQAPYESGNQECTEAGYTRKEANGLCSPNTGPLVKQRPVTSKTTAGQTKGRTDAPKLQTPNGNEEYTTFLAHHTQNFVDSCSLRDDVDGLNVNIATTTSRTNVSPKLKMKIVVGSLKRWFNEEKNFVYESNSCASGKVCKNFRQMSAQGVTRFGCAMTECPQVKSTTNKYQNPEKKYLYFACKFLKTINAATTPLYEKGKQTCSIAGYPHLDKNGLCTATFNAKNTLRTYGQSS
;
A
#
# COMPACT_ATOMS: atom_id res chain seq x y z
N MET A 1 -54.87 -5.61 2.76
CA MET A 1 -53.41 -5.68 2.66
C MET A 1 -53.15 -6.08 1.23
N GLU A 2 -52.74 -5.14 0.38
CA GLU A 2 -52.46 -5.44 -1.02
C GLU A 2 -51.11 -6.14 -1.10
N ASP A 3 -51.10 -7.30 -1.76
CA ASP A 3 -49.92 -8.11 -2.03
C ASP A 3 -48.97 -7.34 -2.95
N ILE A 4 -47.77 -7.03 -2.45
CA ILE A 4 -46.70 -6.42 -3.24
C ILE A 4 -46.10 -7.51 -4.14
N PRO A 5 -46.11 -7.37 -5.48
CA PRO A 5 -45.57 -8.37 -6.39
C PRO A 5 -44.05 -8.48 -6.24
N CYS A 6 -43.53 -9.72 -6.24
CA CYS A 6 -42.10 -10.04 -6.15
C CYS A 6 -41.24 -9.50 -7.31
N GLU A 7 -41.84 -8.87 -8.33
CA GLU A 7 -41.15 -8.42 -9.54
C GLU A 7 -40.51 -7.02 -9.43
N ASN A 8 -40.66 -6.34 -8.28
CA ASN A 8 -40.08 -5.01 -8.04
C ASN A 8 -39.04 -4.94 -6.91
N VAL A 9 -38.54 -6.08 -6.41
CA VAL A 9 -37.34 -6.06 -5.56
C VAL A 9 -36.13 -5.85 -6.47
N ARG A 10 -35.80 -4.57 -6.74
CA ARG A 10 -34.44 -4.23 -7.16
C ARG A 10 -33.52 -4.80 -6.08
N TRP A 11 -32.62 -5.71 -6.45
CA TRP A 11 -31.49 -6.08 -5.61
C TRP A 11 -30.84 -4.78 -5.17
N ALA A 12 -30.97 -4.43 -3.89
CA ALA A 12 -30.38 -3.22 -3.35
C ALA A 12 -28.89 -3.22 -3.73
N ASP A 13 -28.40 -2.10 -4.25
CA ASP A 13 -26.98 -1.92 -4.55
C ASP A 13 -26.16 -2.48 -3.38
N SER A 14 -25.17 -3.34 -3.68
CA SER A 14 -24.32 -3.99 -2.69
C SER A 14 -23.86 -2.97 -1.66
N GLN A 15 -24.31 -3.13 -0.43
CA GLN A 15 -23.95 -2.23 0.65
C GLN A 15 -22.62 -2.70 1.23
N VAL A 16 -21.64 -1.81 1.20
CA VAL A 16 -20.29 -2.06 1.72
C VAL A 16 -19.88 -0.93 2.66
N GLU A 17 -19.41 -1.30 3.84
CA GLU A 17 -18.76 -0.41 4.78
C GLU A 17 -17.29 -0.79 4.88
N ILE A 18 -16.40 0.08 4.40
CA ILE A 18 -14.96 -0.11 4.59
C ILE A 18 -14.56 0.37 5.98
N PHE A 19 -13.92 -0.50 6.76
CA PHE A 19 -13.35 -0.14 8.04
C PHE A 19 -11.88 0.30 7.84
N ASN A 20 -11.64 1.60 7.90
CA ASN A 20 -10.29 2.15 7.74
C ASN A 20 -9.44 1.87 8.99
N PHE A 21 -8.32 1.18 8.81
CA PHE A 21 -7.35 0.99 9.88
C PHE A 21 -6.61 2.30 10.18
N ASP A 22 -6.46 2.63 11.46
CA ASP A 22 -5.52 3.65 11.90
C ASP A 22 -4.13 3.04 12.15
N ALA A 23 -3.15 3.86 12.52
CA ALA A 23 -1.79 3.39 12.77
C ALA A 23 -1.69 2.33 13.88
N ALA A 24 -2.51 2.42 14.92
CA ALA A 24 -2.49 1.45 16.03
C ALA A 24 -3.09 0.11 15.60
N MET A 25 -4.14 0.14 14.77
CA MET A 25 -4.72 -1.06 14.19
C MET A 25 -3.77 -1.73 13.21
N ARG A 26 -3.15 -0.98 12.28
CA ARG A 26 -2.11 -1.50 11.36
C ARG A 26 -1.00 -2.21 12.14
N GLU A 27 -0.52 -1.59 13.21
CA GLU A 27 0.49 -2.20 14.07
C GLU A 27 -0.01 -3.47 14.76
N SER A 28 -1.26 -3.50 15.22
CA SER A 28 -1.87 -4.67 15.84
C SER A 28 -2.02 -5.83 14.85
N VAL A 29 -2.52 -5.59 13.64
CA VAL A 29 -2.63 -6.60 12.58
C VAL A 29 -1.26 -7.13 12.17
N ARG A 30 -0.29 -6.22 11.95
CA ARG A 30 1.10 -6.58 11.65
C ARG A 30 1.72 -7.41 12.78
N LYS A 31 1.42 -7.09 14.04
CA LYS A 31 1.90 -7.84 15.20
C LYS A 31 1.30 -9.25 15.23
N ILE A 32 -0.01 -9.40 15.02
CA ILE A 32 -0.68 -10.71 14.95
C ILE A 32 0.01 -11.61 13.92
N ALA A 33 0.24 -11.12 12.70
CA ALA A 33 0.91 -11.89 11.64
C ALA A 33 2.34 -12.29 12.03
N ASN A 34 3.10 -11.38 12.66
CA ASN A 34 4.46 -11.67 13.11
C ASN A 34 4.52 -12.63 14.30
N ASP A 35 3.56 -12.58 15.22
CA ASP A 35 3.48 -13.51 16.35
C ASP A 35 3.32 -14.95 15.83
N PHE A 36 2.47 -15.17 14.81
CA PHE A 36 2.35 -16.48 14.14
C PHE A 36 3.63 -16.94 13.45
N ARG A 37 4.29 -16.05 12.70
CA ARG A 37 5.59 -16.36 12.08
C ARG A 37 6.65 -16.72 13.11
N ALA A 38 6.65 -16.06 14.27
CA ALA A 38 7.56 -16.36 15.36
C ALA A 38 7.32 -17.74 15.98
N LEU A 39 6.05 -18.19 16.08
CA LEU A 39 5.73 -19.56 16.52
C LEU A 39 6.36 -20.61 15.60
N VAL A 40 6.28 -20.41 14.28
CA VAL A 40 6.91 -21.31 13.30
C VAL A 40 8.43 -21.21 13.35
N ALA A 41 8.99 -20.00 13.37
CA ALA A 41 10.44 -19.81 13.50
C ALA A 41 11.02 -20.50 14.73
N GLN A 42 10.27 -20.58 15.83
CA GLN A 42 10.66 -21.26 17.07
C GLN A 42 10.38 -22.77 17.08
N GLY A 43 9.75 -23.32 16.04
CA GLY A 43 9.31 -24.72 16.02
C GLY A 43 8.22 -25.03 17.04
N ARG A 44 7.45 -24.01 17.44
CA ARG A 44 6.36 -24.08 18.44
C ARG A 44 4.96 -24.18 17.81
N ALA A 45 4.86 -24.09 16.50
CA ALA A 45 3.62 -24.36 15.79
C ALA A 45 3.32 -25.88 15.84
N GLY A 46 2.22 -26.25 16.50
CA GLY A 46 1.87 -27.63 16.82
C GLY A 46 2.06 -28.04 18.29
N GLU A 47 2.08 -27.09 19.23
CA GLU A 47 1.96 -27.39 20.67
C GLU A 47 0.47 -27.55 21.05
N THR A 48 -0.04 -28.79 20.92
CA THR A 48 -1.38 -29.27 21.34
C THR A 48 -2.59 -28.73 20.56
N THR A 49 -3.35 -29.62 19.91
CA THR A 49 -4.72 -29.29 19.47
C THR A 49 -5.69 -29.34 20.67
N PRO A 50 -6.82 -28.60 20.63
CA PRO A 50 -7.89 -28.69 21.64
C PRO A 50 -8.49 -30.10 21.79
N ASP A 51 -8.39 -30.95 20.77
CA ASP A 51 -8.92 -32.33 20.76
C ASP A 51 -7.90 -33.41 21.17
N GLY A 52 -6.70 -33.02 21.62
CA GLY A 52 -5.68 -33.94 22.13
C GLY A 52 -5.00 -34.81 21.06
N LYS A 53 -5.26 -34.58 19.77
CA LYS A 53 -4.51 -35.21 18.68
C LYS A 53 -3.10 -34.63 18.63
N ARG A 54 -2.09 -35.49 18.40
CA ARG A 54 -0.71 -35.03 18.22
C ARG A 54 -0.64 -34.18 16.94
N PRO A 55 -0.37 -32.86 17.04
CA PRO A 55 -0.22 -32.03 15.84
C PRO A 55 1.01 -32.49 15.05
N VAL A 56 1.00 -32.32 13.73
CA VAL A 56 2.24 -32.35 12.95
C VAL A 56 3.04 -31.12 13.38
N ARG A 57 4.02 -31.33 14.27
CA ARG A 57 4.93 -30.26 14.69
C ARG A 57 5.65 -29.73 13.45
N GLN A 58 5.49 -28.44 13.21
CA GLN A 58 6.15 -27.77 12.09
C GLN A 58 7.62 -27.52 12.46
N PRO A 59 8.58 -27.84 11.58
CA PRO A 59 9.99 -27.64 11.89
C PRO A 59 10.30 -26.16 12.11
N PRO A 60 11.31 -25.83 12.93
CA PRO A 60 11.76 -24.45 13.06
C PRO A 60 12.24 -23.92 11.71
N ALA A 61 12.02 -22.63 11.47
CA ALA A 61 12.42 -21.95 10.25
C ALA A 61 13.70 -21.14 10.46
N LYS A 62 14.61 -21.18 9.48
CA LYS A 62 15.68 -20.18 9.38
C LYS A 62 15.22 -19.00 8.53
N ASN A 63 15.91 -17.85 8.66
CA ASN A 63 15.72 -16.66 7.83
C ASN A 63 14.30 -16.07 7.78
N MET A 64 13.41 -16.47 8.71
CA MET A 64 12.03 -16.03 8.75
C MET A 64 11.92 -14.52 8.96
N LYS A 65 11.61 -13.76 7.90
CA LYS A 65 11.59 -12.29 7.96
C LYS A 65 10.45 -11.77 8.82
N ARG A 66 10.71 -10.72 9.60
CA ARG A 66 9.67 -9.90 10.23
C ARG A 66 8.94 -9.11 9.14
N LEU A 67 7.61 -9.21 9.13
CA LEU A 67 6.76 -8.45 8.23
C LEU A 67 6.69 -6.97 8.64
N ALA A 68 6.98 -6.11 7.67
CA ALA A 68 6.67 -4.69 7.71
C ALA A 68 5.27 -4.43 7.15
N TRP A 69 4.59 -3.39 7.65
CA TRP A 69 3.35 -2.94 7.03
C TRP A 69 3.66 -2.25 5.70
N ASN A 70 2.81 -2.47 4.70
CA ASN A 70 2.92 -1.85 3.39
C ASN A 70 1.57 -1.27 2.98
N ASP A 71 1.50 0.06 2.95
CA ASP A 71 0.27 0.80 2.66
C ASP A 71 -0.28 0.49 1.26
N THR A 72 0.57 0.18 0.28
CA THR A 72 0.12 -0.22 -1.08
C THR A 72 -0.58 -1.59 -1.07
N LEU A 73 -0.07 -2.56 -0.30
CA LEU A 73 -0.74 -3.85 -0.14
C LEU A 73 -2.08 -3.71 0.58
N GLU A 74 -2.18 -2.78 1.55
CA GLU A 74 -3.44 -2.43 2.23
C GLU A 74 -4.43 -1.81 1.25
N GLU A 75 -4.03 -0.85 0.41
CA GLU A 75 -4.90 -0.23 -0.57
C GLU A 75 -5.44 -1.24 -1.59
N LEU A 76 -4.58 -2.12 -2.12
CA LEU A 76 -5.01 -3.23 -2.99
C LEU A 76 -5.97 -4.18 -2.27
N ALA A 77 -5.79 -4.38 -0.96
CA ALA A 77 -6.71 -5.17 -0.15
C ALA A 77 -8.05 -4.44 0.06
N VAL A 78 -8.05 -3.11 0.23
CA VAL A 78 -9.25 -2.28 0.34
C VAL A 78 -10.04 -2.32 -0.96
N ASP A 79 -9.36 -2.25 -2.11
CA ASP A 79 -10.02 -2.28 -3.42
C ASP A 79 -10.73 -3.62 -3.67
N LEU A 80 -10.11 -4.74 -3.30
CA LEU A 80 -10.78 -6.03 -3.33
C LEU A 80 -11.90 -6.12 -2.28
N ALA A 81 -11.66 -5.70 -1.04
CA ALA A 81 -12.67 -5.76 0.02
C ALA A 81 -13.92 -4.93 -0.32
N ARG A 82 -13.76 -3.83 -1.09
CA ARG A 82 -14.86 -2.96 -1.54
C ARG A 82 -15.79 -3.64 -2.54
N SER A 83 -15.32 -4.63 -3.31
CA SER A 83 -16.20 -5.35 -4.24
C SER A 83 -17.21 -6.23 -3.50
N CYS A 84 -16.93 -6.59 -2.25
CA CYS A 84 -17.70 -7.59 -1.51
C CYS A 84 -17.88 -8.90 -2.29
N GLU A 85 -16.86 -9.27 -3.07
CA GLU A 85 -16.78 -10.54 -3.78
C GLU A 85 -15.74 -11.42 -3.08
N PHE A 86 -16.16 -12.60 -2.64
CA PHE A 86 -15.29 -13.57 -1.99
C PHE A 86 -14.49 -14.36 -3.02
N GLU A 87 -13.66 -13.66 -3.78
CA GLU A 87 -12.79 -14.22 -4.80
C GLU A 87 -11.41 -13.56 -4.76
N HIS A 88 -10.38 -14.32 -5.12
CA HIS A 88 -9.04 -13.79 -5.23
C HIS A 88 -8.94 -12.77 -6.37
N ASP A 89 -8.01 -11.82 -6.22
CA ASP A 89 -7.75 -10.86 -7.27
C ASP A 89 -7.09 -11.53 -8.49
N THR A 90 -7.88 -11.77 -9.53
CA THR A 90 -7.46 -12.47 -10.76
C THR A 90 -7.09 -11.51 -11.89
N ARG A 91 -7.03 -10.19 -11.65
CA ARG A 91 -6.73 -9.16 -12.66
C ARG A 91 -5.26 -9.14 -13.10
N LYS A 92 -4.69 -10.30 -13.43
CA LYS A 92 -3.28 -10.53 -13.81
C LYS A 92 -2.82 -9.73 -15.04
N LYS A 93 -3.75 -9.15 -15.82
CA LYS A 93 -3.46 -8.30 -16.99
C LYS A 93 -3.16 -6.85 -16.60
N GLU A 94 -3.61 -6.41 -15.43
CA GLU A 94 -3.28 -5.10 -14.88
C GLU A 94 -1.91 -5.17 -14.18
N PRO A 95 -1.11 -4.10 -14.21
CA PRO A 95 0.15 -4.10 -13.47
C PRO A 95 -0.21 -4.13 -11.99
N TYR A 96 0.66 -4.69 -11.16
CA TYR A 96 0.45 -4.81 -9.70
C TYR A 96 -0.52 -5.92 -9.26
N TYR A 97 -1.63 -6.16 -9.96
CA TYR A 97 -2.58 -7.22 -9.64
C TYR A 97 -2.03 -8.63 -9.94
N GLY A 98 -2.25 -9.57 -9.00
CA GLY A 98 -1.79 -10.96 -9.11
C GLY A 98 -0.27 -11.17 -8.96
N LYS A 99 0.48 -10.16 -8.51
CA LYS A 99 1.94 -10.25 -8.23
C LYS A 99 2.30 -10.29 -6.73
N PHE A 100 1.28 -10.39 -5.89
CA PHE A 100 1.37 -10.53 -4.44
C PHE A 100 0.65 -11.80 -4.01
N GLY A 101 1.00 -12.32 -2.83
CA GLY A 101 0.22 -13.37 -2.18
C GLY A 101 -1.04 -12.79 -1.55
N GLN A 102 -2.11 -13.56 -1.41
CA GLN A 102 -3.36 -13.06 -0.86
C GLN A 102 -4.05 -14.12 0.00
N ASN A 103 -4.54 -13.71 1.17
CA ASN A 103 -5.44 -14.49 2.00
C ASN A 103 -6.77 -13.75 2.16
N LEU A 104 -7.87 -14.50 2.11
CA LEU A 104 -9.23 -14.01 2.26
C LEU A 104 -9.92 -14.79 3.39
N ALA A 105 -10.72 -14.11 4.19
CA ALA A 105 -11.56 -14.73 5.19
C ALA A 105 -12.83 -13.91 5.38
N PHE A 106 -13.90 -14.56 5.81
CA PHE A 106 -15.07 -13.85 6.27
C PHE A 106 -15.71 -14.54 7.47
N GLU A 107 -16.47 -13.78 8.24
CA GLU A 107 -17.38 -14.28 9.28
C GLU A 107 -18.75 -13.60 9.13
N SER A 108 -19.83 -14.36 9.28
CA SER A 108 -21.20 -13.82 9.27
C SER A 108 -21.59 -13.30 10.65
N ALA A 109 -22.30 -12.17 10.71
CA ALA A 109 -22.80 -11.57 11.93
C ALA A 109 -24.26 -11.08 11.77
N PRO A 110 -25.02 -10.98 12.87
CA PRO A 110 -26.34 -10.35 12.88
C PRO A 110 -26.34 -8.94 12.27
N LEU A 111 -27.45 -8.52 11.64
CA LEU A 111 -27.54 -7.24 10.93
C LEU A 111 -27.31 -6.01 11.82
N ASP A 112 -27.63 -6.11 13.11
CA ASP A 112 -27.49 -5.07 14.13
C ASP A 112 -26.10 -5.06 14.79
N THR A 113 -25.16 -5.88 14.32
CA THR A 113 -23.78 -5.91 14.83
C THR A 113 -23.10 -4.57 14.63
N VAL A 114 -22.55 -4.03 15.71
CA VAL A 114 -21.74 -2.80 15.70
C VAL A 114 -20.25 -3.14 15.67
N TYR A 115 -19.56 -2.67 14.63
CA TYR A 115 -18.14 -2.91 14.42
C TYR A 115 -17.29 -1.81 15.06
N THR A 116 -16.95 -1.97 16.33
CA THR A 116 -15.94 -1.13 17.00
C THR A 116 -14.52 -1.60 16.66
N LYS A 117 -13.50 -0.77 16.95
CA LYS A 117 -12.09 -1.16 16.74
C LYS A 117 -11.74 -2.49 17.44
N ASP A 118 -12.21 -2.68 18.66
CA ASP A 118 -11.94 -3.91 19.43
C ASP A 118 -12.64 -5.13 18.83
N VAL A 119 -13.87 -4.97 18.35
CA VAL A 119 -14.60 -6.04 17.65
C VAL A 119 -13.85 -6.42 16.36
N VAL A 120 -13.45 -5.43 15.56
CA VAL A 120 -12.68 -5.65 14.33
C VAL A 120 -11.35 -6.34 14.62
N LEU A 121 -10.59 -5.91 15.63
CA LEU A 121 -9.32 -6.57 15.97
C LEU A 121 -9.51 -8.00 16.50
N LYS A 122 -10.59 -8.29 17.21
CA LYS A 122 -10.94 -9.67 17.61
C LYS A 122 -11.25 -10.55 16.39
N LEU A 123 -12.05 -10.05 15.45
CA LEU A 123 -12.37 -10.74 14.21
C LEU A 123 -11.12 -10.96 13.34
N VAL A 124 -10.28 -9.93 13.19
CA VAL A 124 -8.99 -10.05 12.49
C VAL A 124 -8.12 -11.14 13.11
N LYS A 125 -8.04 -11.20 14.45
CA LYS A 125 -7.30 -12.25 15.14
C LYS A 125 -7.91 -13.64 14.92
N SER A 126 -9.25 -13.76 15.01
CA SER A 126 -10.00 -15.00 14.78
C SER A 126 -9.75 -15.55 13.37
N MET A 127 -9.96 -14.72 12.34
CA MET A 127 -9.74 -15.09 10.94
C MET A 127 -8.26 -15.40 10.65
N SER A 128 -7.32 -14.65 11.24
CA SER A 128 -5.89 -14.96 11.10
C SER A 128 -5.50 -16.26 11.80
N GLN A 129 -6.14 -16.59 12.92
CA GLN A 129 -5.96 -17.88 13.60
C GLN A 129 -6.50 -19.02 12.74
N SER A 130 -7.67 -18.86 12.11
CA SER A 130 -8.23 -19.83 11.18
C SER A 130 -7.26 -20.15 10.03
N TRP A 131 -6.70 -19.11 9.39
CA TRP A 131 -5.65 -19.30 8.39
C TRP A 131 -4.41 -20.01 8.94
N PHE A 132 -4.01 -19.70 10.17
CA PHE A 132 -2.83 -20.32 10.78
C PHE A 132 -3.08 -21.78 11.15
N ASP A 133 -4.27 -22.12 11.64
CA ASP A 133 -4.66 -23.46 12.08
C ASP A 133 -4.65 -24.50 10.95
N GLU A 134 -4.63 -24.07 9.69
CA GLU A 134 -4.41 -24.98 8.57
C GLU A 134 -3.05 -25.71 8.62
N HIS A 135 -2.12 -25.26 9.48
CA HIS A 135 -0.89 -25.99 9.79
C HIS A 135 -1.14 -27.40 10.35
N TYR A 136 -2.33 -27.68 10.92
CA TYR A 136 -2.70 -29.03 11.36
C TYR A 136 -2.81 -30.01 10.19
N ASP A 137 -3.19 -29.53 9.01
CA ASP A 137 -3.31 -30.33 7.79
C ASP A 137 -2.06 -30.29 6.91
N PHE A 138 -1.13 -29.37 7.20
CA PHE A 138 0.10 -29.20 6.43
C PHE A 138 1.20 -30.16 6.87
N ARG A 139 1.69 -30.96 5.93
CA ARG A 139 2.95 -31.71 6.09
C ARG A 139 4.09 -30.89 5.50
N TYR A 140 5.09 -30.57 6.31
CA TYR A 140 6.23 -29.77 5.86
C TYR A 140 6.93 -30.40 4.65
N GLY A 141 7.10 -29.58 3.61
CA GLY A 141 7.77 -29.95 2.37
C GLY A 141 7.37 -29.05 1.21
N PRO A 142 7.87 -29.38 0.00
CA PRO A 142 7.49 -28.69 -1.23
C PRO A 142 5.98 -28.76 -1.50
N LEU A 143 5.41 -27.65 -1.96
CA LEU A 143 4.00 -27.58 -2.33
C LEU A 143 3.70 -28.42 -3.59
N PRO A 144 2.68 -29.30 -3.56
CA PRO A 144 2.31 -30.11 -4.72
C PRO A 144 1.66 -29.26 -5.84
N SER A 145 1.72 -29.76 -7.07
CA SER A 145 0.99 -29.17 -8.21
C SER A 145 -0.43 -29.75 -8.30
N GLY A 146 -1.39 -28.96 -8.79
CA GLY A 146 -2.67 -29.46 -9.31
C GLY A 146 -3.73 -29.85 -8.27
N VAL A 147 -3.54 -29.54 -6.99
CA VAL A 147 -4.52 -29.82 -5.94
C VAL A 147 -4.83 -28.52 -5.18
N MET A 148 -6.12 -28.21 -5.01
CA MET A 148 -6.56 -27.12 -4.14
C MET A 148 -6.32 -27.56 -2.69
N MET A 149 -5.35 -26.94 -2.02
CA MET A 149 -4.93 -27.36 -0.67
C MET A 149 -5.61 -26.50 0.39
N SER A 150 -6.07 -27.14 1.47
CA SER A 150 -6.68 -26.47 2.62
C SER A 150 -5.70 -25.64 3.47
N TYR A 151 -4.41 -25.63 3.14
CA TYR A 151 -3.35 -25.00 3.93
C TYR A 151 -2.63 -23.81 3.26
N LEU A 152 -3.16 -23.33 2.14
CA LEU A 152 -2.51 -22.26 1.37
C LEU A 152 -2.52 -20.92 2.10
N HIS A 153 -3.47 -20.69 3.02
CA HIS A 153 -3.43 -19.47 3.83
C HIS A 153 -2.31 -19.55 4.85
N TYR A 154 -2.16 -20.68 5.54
CA TYR A 154 -1.04 -20.92 6.46
C TYR A 154 0.30 -20.74 5.75
N THR A 155 0.54 -21.43 4.62
CA THR A 155 1.83 -21.40 3.93
C THR A 155 2.18 -20.01 3.40
N GLN A 156 1.18 -19.18 3.06
CA GLN A 156 1.40 -17.78 2.72
C GLN A 156 1.79 -16.93 3.94
N MET A 157 1.13 -17.12 5.09
CA MET A 157 1.47 -16.41 6.34
C MET A 157 2.92 -16.65 6.75
N VAL A 158 3.41 -17.88 6.54
CA VAL A 158 4.74 -18.33 6.98
C VAL A 158 5.76 -18.43 5.83
N ALA A 159 5.47 -17.80 4.68
CA ALA A 159 6.42 -17.72 3.59
C ALA A 159 7.66 -16.92 4.01
N GLU A 160 8.83 -17.55 4.06
CA GLU A 160 10.06 -16.99 4.63
C GLU A 160 10.48 -15.69 3.93
N LYS A 161 10.42 -15.70 2.60
CA LYS A 161 10.86 -14.58 1.75
C LYS A 161 9.94 -13.37 1.81
N THR A 162 8.68 -13.54 2.21
CA THR A 162 7.72 -12.46 2.40
C THR A 162 8.22 -11.52 3.48
N SER A 163 8.33 -10.23 3.15
CA SER A 163 8.80 -9.19 4.08
C SER A 163 7.76 -8.11 4.36
N SER A 164 6.66 -8.10 3.62
CA SER A 164 5.67 -7.02 3.64
C SER A 164 4.25 -7.57 3.65
N ILE A 165 3.36 -6.91 4.40
CA ILE A 165 1.93 -7.22 4.48
C ILE A 165 1.11 -5.93 4.48
N GLY A 166 -0.06 -5.94 3.86
CA GLY A 166 -1.08 -4.92 4.05
C GLY A 166 -2.46 -5.55 3.93
N CYS A 167 -3.39 -5.13 4.79
CA CYS A 167 -4.68 -5.79 4.92
C CYS A 167 -5.82 -4.77 5.02
N ALA A 168 -7.02 -5.21 4.67
CA ALA A 168 -8.24 -4.42 4.73
C ALA A 168 -9.38 -5.21 5.36
N PHE A 169 -10.33 -4.50 5.94
CA PHE A 169 -11.54 -5.06 6.52
C PHE A 169 -12.76 -4.31 5.98
N ALA A 170 -13.73 -5.05 5.47
CA ALA A 170 -15.01 -4.54 5.01
C ALA A 170 -16.14 -5.26 5.73
N VAL A 171 -17.29 -4.59 5.83
CA VAL A 171 -18.55 -5.22 6.19
C VAL A 171 -19.40 -5.23 4.93
N CYS A 172 -19.89 -6.40 4.54
CA CYS A 172 -20.58 -6.64 3.28
C CYS A 172 -21.98 -7.19 3.52
N TRP A 173 -23.00 -6.68 2.82
CA TRP A 173 -24.34 -7.27 2.81
C TRP A 173 -25.03 -7.02 1.46
N PRO A 174 -25.03 -8.01 0.54
CA PRO A 174 -24.47 -9.36 0.67
C PRO A 174 -22.95 -9.43 0.44
N LEU A 175 -22.34 -10.56 0.80
CA LEU A 175 -21.03 -10.99 0.30
C LEU A 175 -21.25 -11.95 -0.88
N ARG A 176 -20.93 -11.50 -2.09
CA ARG A 176 -21.12 -12.25 -3.34
C ARG A 176 -20.18 -13.46 -3.38
N GLY A 177 -20.65 -14.56 -3.96
CA GLY A 177 -19.94 -15.84 -4.00
C GLY A 177 -20.21 -16.77 -2.80
N TYR A 178 -20.94 -16.30 -1.77
CA TYR A 178 -21.32 -17.10 -0.59
C TYR A 178 -22.81 -16.94 -0.20
N GLU A 179 -23.65 -16.48 -1.13
CA GLU A 179 -25.02 -16.05 -0.87
C GLU A 179 -25.91 -17.17 -0.31
N LYS A 180 -26.12 -17.19 1.02
CA LYS A 180 -27.16 -18.04 1.63
C LYS A 180 -28.49 -17.29 1.79
N ASN A 181 -28.46 -15.98 2.07
CA ASN A 181 -29.62 -15.07 2.19
C ASN A 181 -29.21 -13.68 2.73
N ASN A 182 -30.07 -12.66 2.57
CA ASN A 182 -29.84 -11.24 2.94
C ASN A 182 -30.01 -10.92 4.44
N TYR A 183 -30.03 -11.93 5.31
CA TYR A 183 -30.30 -11.75 6.75
C TYR A 183 -29.05 -11.50 7.60
N TYR A 184 -27.86 -11.39 6.99
CA TYR A 184 -26.59 -11.24 7.70
C TYR A 184 -25.70 -10.17 7.05
N LYS A 185 -24.88 -9.53 7.91
CA LYS A 185 -23.69 -8.80 7.48
C LYS A 185 -22.51 -9.75 7.51
N TYR A 186 -21.55 -9.54 6.63
CA TYR A 186 -20.33 -10.35 6.53
C TYR A 186 -19.12 -9.47 6.81
N ALA A 187 -18.41 -9.78 7.89
CA ALA A 187 -17.07 -9.25 8.12
C ALA A 187 -16.14 -9.89 7.10
N TYR A 188 -15.56 -9.12 6.20
CA TYR A 188 -14.67 -9.57 5.13
C TYR A 188 -13.26 -9.04 5.35
N PHE A 189 -12.28 -9.93 5.48
CA PHE A 189 -10.89 -9.60 5.77
C PHE A 189 -9.97 -10.10 4.65
N VAL A 190 -9.16 -9.17 4.13
CA VAL A 190 -8.26 -9.37 3.00
C VAL A 190 -6.85 -9.00 3.44
N CYS A 191 -5.87 -9.87 3.22
CA CYS A 191 -4.45 -9.54 3.41
C CYS A 191 -3.66 -9.85 2.15
N ASN A 192 -2.85 -8.89 1.72
CA ASN A 192 -1.91 -9.04 0.61
C ASN A 192 -0.46 -9.09 1.14
N TYR A 193 0.38 -9.88 0.46
CA TYR A 193 1.73 -10.25 0.91
C TYR A 193 2.76 -10.04 -0.21
N SER A 194 3.93 -9.48 0.14
CA SER A 194 5.02 -9.30 -0.84
C SER A 194 6.41 -9.60 -0.26
N PRO A 195 7.27 -10.30 -1.01
CA PRO A 195 6.97 -11.10 -2.21
C PRO A 195 5.89 -12.16 -1.97
N MET A 196 5.26 -12.69 -3.03
CA MET A 196 4.26 -13.76 -2.88
C MET A 196 4.91 -15.07 -2.38
N GLY A 197 4.17 -15.81 -1.57
CA GLY A 197 4.51 -17.17 -1.15
C GLY A 197 3.94 -18.21 -2.12
N ASN A 198 3.70 -19.41 -1.61
CA ASN A 198 2.97 -20.48 -2.28
C ASN A 198 3.49 -20.89 -3.67
N TRP A 199 4.81 -20.86 -3.86
CA TRP A 199 5.44 -21.33 -5.09
C TRP A 199 5.38 -22.86 -5.17
N ILE A 200 4.76 -23.39 -6.23
CA ILE A 200 4.69 -24.83 -6.50
C ILE A 200 6.12 -25.41 -6.55
N GLY A 201 6.33 -26.54 -5.89
CA GLY A 201 7.63 -27.20 -5.80
C GLY A 201 8.60 -26.56 -4.80
N GLN A 202 8.19 -25.51 -4.07
CA GLN A 202 8.98 -24.91 -2.99
C GLN A 202 8.28 -25.13 -1.64
N ALA A 203 9.06 -25.33 -0.58
CA ALA A 203 8.56 -25.25 0.78
C ALA A 203 8.28 -23.77 1.15
N PRO A 204 7.36 -23.49 2.09
CA PRO A 204 7.07 -22.10 2.49
C PRO A 204 8.27 -21.40 3.14
N TYR A 205 9.12 -22.17 3.82
CA TYR A 205 10.35 -21.71 4.46
C TYR A 205 11.37 -22.82 4.45
N GLU A 206 12.63 -22.47 4.68
CA GLU A 206 13.69 -23.44 4.87
C GLU A 206 13.79 -23.85 6.35
N SER A 207 13.70 -25.15 6.62
CA SER A 207 13.81 -25.72 7.96
C SER A 207 15.23 -25.62 8.49
N GLY A 208 15.38 -25.23 9.74
CA GLY A 208 16.67 -25.19 10.40
C GLY A 208 16.64 -24.42 11.71
N ASN A 209 17.80 -24.32 12.34
CA ASN A 209 17.95 -23.46 13.50
C ASN A 209 17.69 -22.00 13.12
N GLN A 210 17.21 -21.23 14.08
CA GLN A 210 16.92 -19.82 13.91
C GLN A 210 18.19 -19.02 13.63
N GLU A 211 18.47 -18.82 12.36
CA GLU A 211 19.58 -18.06 11.84
C GLU A 211 19.04 -16.94 10.95
N CYS A 212 19.82 -15.85 10.86
CA CYS A 212 19.54 -14.72 9.99
C CYS A 212 20.78 -14.46 9.15
N THR A 213 20.86 -15.14 8.02
CA THR A 213 22.01 -15.17 7.11
C THR A 213 21.73 -14.54 5.76
N GLU A 214 20.47 -14.25 5.43
CA GLU A 214 20.12 -13.55 4.19
C GLU A 214 20.66 -12.11 4.17
N ALA A 215 21.22 -11.73 3.01
CA ALA A 215 21.74 -10.40 2.79
C ALA A 215 20.67 -9.33 3.05
N GLY A 216 21.00 -8.36 3.91
CA GLY A 216 20.10 -7.28 4.32
C GLY A 216 19.19 -7.61 5.51
N TYR A 217 19.07 -8.87 5.92
CA TYR A 217 18.23 -9.35 7.03
C TYR A 217 19.01 -10.24 8.00
N THR A 218 20.13 -9.74 8.53
CA THR A 218 21.03 -10.52 9.41
C THR A 218 20.81 -10.25 10.90
N ARG A 219 19.87 -9.36 11.28
CA ARG A 219 19.53 -9.11 12.70
C ARG A 219 18.49 -10.12 13.17
N LYS A 220 18.89 -11.03 14.07
CA LYS A 220 17.99 -11.92 14.79
C LYS A 220 17.28 -11.23 15.96
N GLU A 221 15.96 -11.30 15.99
CA GLU A 221 15.13 -10.84 17.10
C GLU A 221 14.98 -11.92 18.18
N ALA A 222 14.61 -11.52 19.40
CA ALA A 222 14.40 -12.44 20.52
C ALA A 222 13.29 -13.48 20.25
N ASN A 223 12.35 -13.16 19.38
CA ASN A 223 11.29 -14.06 18.94
C ASN A 223 11.70 -14.95 17.74
N GLY A 224 12.96 -14.91 17.30
CA GLY A 224 13.48 -15.73 16.21
C GLY A 224 13.27 -15.19 14.80
N LEU A 225 12.62 -14.03 14.65
CA LEU A 225 12.45 -13.39 13.34
C LEU A 225 13.71 -12.63 12.91
N CYS A 226 13.88 -12.48 11.60
CA CYS A 226 14.96 -11.72 11.00
C CYS A 226 14.49 -10.32 10.59
N SER A 227 15.22 -9.32 11.05
CA SER A 227 14.96 -7.91 10.79
C SER A 227 16.04 -7.30 9.90
N PRO A 228 15.73 -6.21 9.18
CA PRO A 228 16.70 -5.49 8.38
C PRO A 228 17.93 -5.03 9.18
N ASN A 229 19.09 -4.96 8.52
CA ASN A 229 20.36 -4.58 9.14
C ASN A 229 20.45 -3.11 9.58
N THR A 230 19.54 -2.27 9.09
CA THR A 230 19.33 -0.91 9.59
C THR A 230 18.52 -0.98 10.90
N GLY A 231 19.17 -0.74 12.04
CA GLY A 231 18.59 -0.83 13.39
C GLY A 231 17.35 0.06 13.67
N PRO A 232 16.67 -0.12 14.82
CA PRO A 232 15.21 -0.23 14.92
C PRO A 232 14.45 1.05 15.36
N LEU A 233 13.12 1.01 15.17
CA LEU A 233 12.10 1.96 15.67
C LEU A 233 12.34 2.31 17.16
N VAL A 234 12.58 3.60 17.43
CA VAL A 234 12.76 4.14 18.79
C VAL A 234 11.47 4.00 19.58
N LYS A 235 11.51 3.24 20.69
CA LYS A 235 10.53 3.38 21.78
C LYS A 235 10.69 4.79 22.37
N GLN A 236 9.75 5.69 22.10
CA GLN A 236 9.77 7.01 22.73
C GLN A 236 9.39 6.87 24.21
N ARG A 237 10.37 6.97 25.11
CA ARG A 237 10.17 7.51 26.46
C ARG A 237 10.69 8.96 26.48
N PRO A 238 10.02 9.88 27.20
CA PRO A 238 10.31 11.30 27.13
C PRO A 238 11.58 11.62 27.92
N VAL A 239 12.55 12.28 27.29
CA VAL A 239 13.67 12.89 28.03
C VAL A 239 13.89 14.31 27.53
N THR A 240 13.90 15.18 28.53
CA THR A 240 14.07 16.62 28.55
C THR A 240 15.43 17.08 28.04
N SER A 241 15.45 18.33 27.58
CA SER A 241 16.59 19.06 27.03
C SER A 241 17.75 19.24 28.01
N LYS A 242 18.97 19.29 27.47
CA LYS A 242 19.95 20.36 27.74
C LYS A 242 21.08 20.37 26.70
N THR A 243 21.36 21.58 26.23
CA THR A 243 22.36 22.01 25.25
C THR A 243 23.77 22.00 25.82
N THR A 244 24.77 21.67 25.00
CA THR A 244 26.06 22.39 24.98
C THR A 244 26.77 22.22 23.64
N ALA A 245 27.31 23.32 23.14
CA ALA A 245 27.98 23.44 21.85
C ALA A 245 29.48 23.11 21.95
N GLY A 246 30.03 22.52 20.88
CA GLY A 246 31.46 22.36 20.66
C GLY A 246 31.73 22.02 19.19
N GLN A 247 32.36 22.96 18.47
CA GLN A 247 32.75 22.84 17.05
C GLN A 247 33.95 21.91 16.85
N THR A 248 34.00 21.16 15.75
CA THR A 248 35.14 21.15 14.79
C THR A 248 34.80 20.36 13.51
N LYS A 249 35.41 20.81 12.40
CA LYS A 249 35.13 20.51 10.98
C LYS A 249 35.65 19.15 10.49
N GLY A 250 34.97 18.56 9.49
CA GLY A 250 35.62 17.58 8.58
C GLY A 250 34.73 16.71 7.66
N ARG A 251 34.11 17.30 6.62
CA ARG A 251 33.95 16.77 5.23
C ARG A 251 33.27 15.39 4.99
N THR A 252 32.00 15.40 4.55
CA THR A 252 31.47 14.99 3.22
C THR A 252 29.94 14.91 3.28
N ASP A 253 29.23 15.96 2.87
CA ASP A 253 27.76 15.96 2.83
C ASP A 253 27.26 16.25 1.41
N ALA A 254 26.62 15.24 0.80
CA ALA A 254 25.53 15.51 -0.13
C ALA A 254 24.38 16.18 0.67
N PRO A 255 23.62 17.13 0.11
CA PRO A 255 22.56 17.78 0.86
C PRO A 255 21.48 16.74 1.21
N LYS A 256 21.46 16.29 2.47
CA LYS A 256 20.27 15.69 3.05
C LYS A 256 19.22 16.79 3.09
N LEU A 257 18.23 16.70 2.22
CA LEU A 257 17.01 17.48 2.33
C LEU A 257 16.31 17.00 3.60
N GLN A 258 16.60 17.64 4.74
CA GLN A 258 15.84 17.42 5.97
C GLN A 258 14.42 17.94 5.71
N THR A 259 13.46 17.04 5.64
CA THR A 259 12.05 17.41 5.77
C THR A 259 11.79 17.67 7.26
N PRO A 260 11.36 18.88 7.65
CA PRO A 260 10.93 19.15 9.01
C PRO A 260 9.62 18.39 9.25
N ASN A 261 9.62 17.53 10.27
CA ASN A 261 8.45 17.07 11.04
C ASN A 261 7.13 16.82 10.27
N GLY A 262 6.81 15.55 10.01
CA GLY A 262 5.44 15.05 10.26
C GLY A 262 4.45 14.92 9.11
N ASN A 263 4.78 15.23 7.85
CA ASN A 263 3.90 14.95 6.69
C ASN A 263 4.65 14.13 5.62
N GLU A 264 4.38 12.83 5.52
CA GLU A 264 4.98 11.90 4.53
C GLU A 264 4.28 11.97 3.16
N GLU A 265 4.22 13.16 2.55
CA GLU A 265 3.65 13.37 1.20
C GLU A 265 4.57 12.83 0.10
N TYR A 266 5.90 12.91 0.30
CA TYR A 266 6.90 12.29 -0.57
C TYR A 266 7.36 10.97 0.04
N THR A 267 7.19 9.87 -0.69
CA THR A 267 7.54 8.53 -0.18
C THR A 267 8.74 7.93 -0.91
N THR A 268 9.71 7.43 -0.13
CA THR A 268 10.91 6.77 -0.66
C THR A 268 10.58 5.49 -1.45
N PHE A 269 9.47 4.83 -1.12
CA PHE A 269 8.97 3.66 -1.86
C PHE A 269 8.53 4.02 -3.28
N LEU A 270 7.69 5.05 -3.45
CA LEU A 270 7.31 5.51 -4.78
C LEU A 270 8.52 6.05 -5.54
N ALA A 271 9.47 6.70 -4.87
CA ALA A 271 10.72 7.14 -5.48
C ALA A 271 11.55 5.95 -6.01
N HIS A 272 11.74 4.89 -5.23
CA HIS A 272 12.45 3.68 -5.66
C HIS A 272 11.73 2.94 -6.80
N HIS A 273 10.40 2.85 -6.73
CA HIS A 273 9.62 2.25 -7.82
C HIS A 273 9.64 3.10 -9.09
N THR A 274 9.64 4.42 -8.94
CA THR A 274 9.83 5.35 -10.06
C THR A 274 11.23 5.22 -10.64
N GLN A 275 12.24 4.94 -9.80
CA GLN A 275 13.61 4.69 -10.22
C GLN A 275 13.68 3.46 -11.13
N ASN A 276 13.12 2.32 -10.70
CA ASN A 276 13.00 1.12 -11.55
C ASN A 276 12.24 1.40 -12.86
N PHE A 277 11.23 2.26 -12.81
CA PHE A 277 10.47 2.65 -13.99
C PHE A 277 11.33 3.46 -14.98
N VAL A 278 12.04 4.49 -14.52
CA VAL A 278 12.90 5.31 -15.40
C VAL A 278 14.16 4.57 -15.85
N ASP A 279 14.63 3.58 -15.10
CA ASP A 279 15.77 2.72 -15.47
C ASP A 279 15.46 1.82 -16.68
N SER A 280 14.19 1.58 -16.96
CA SER A 280 13.79 0.83 -18.17
C SER A 280 14.06 1.58 -19.48
N CYS A 281 14.24 2.91 -19.42
CA CYS A 281 14.43 3.77 -20.58
C CYS A 281 13.41 3.51 -21.71
N SER A 282 12.15 3.26 -21.35
CA SER A 282 11.06 2.98 -22.27
C SER A 282 9.86 3.86 -21.94
N LEU A 283 9.46 4.71 -22.89
CA LEU A 283 8.17 5.38 -22.84
C LEU A 283 7.07 4.33 -22.94
N ARG A 284 6.48 4.06 -21.79
CA ARG A 284 5.26 3.29 -21.64
C ARG A 284 4.34 4.09 -20.73
N ASP A 285 3.07 4.18 -21.09
CA ASP A 285 2.07 4.49 -20.09
C ASP A 285 2.09 3.32 -19.08
N ASP A 286 1.98 3.61 -17.79
CA ASP A 286 1.79 2.54 -16.79
C ASP A 286 0.49 1.82 -17.13
N VAL A 287 0.36 0.54 -16.84
CA VAL A 287 -0.78 -0.27 -17.35
C VAL A 287 -2.13 0.09 -16.68
N ASP A 288 -2.11 1.13 -15.82
CA ASP A 288 -3.26 1.86 -15.24
C ASP A 288 -3.47 3.30 -15.77
N GLY A 289 -2.74 3.70 -16.81
CA GLY A 289 -3.03 4.88 -17.66
C GLY A 289 -2.82 6.29 -17.10
N LEU A 290 -2.75 6.52 -15.78
CA LEU A 290 -2.74 7.89 -15.23
C LEU A 290 -1.79 8.14 -14.04
N ASN A 291 -1.23 7.11 -13.39
CA ASN A 291 -0.42 7.27 -12.17
C ASN A 291 1.02 7.76 -12.38
N VAL A 292 1.38 8.13 -13.61
CA VAL A 292 2.75 8.51 -13.94
C VAL A 292 2.77 9.77 -14.76
N ASN A 293 3.36 10.82 -14.17
CA ASN A 293 3.74 11.99 -14.94
C ASN A 293 5.14 11.80 -15.48
N ILE A 294 5.33 12.05 -16.78
CA ILE A 294 6.58 11.78 -17.49
C ILE A 294 7.11 13.06 -18.14
N ALA A 295 8.42 13.27 -18.05
CA ALA A 295 9.13 14.29 -18.81
C ALA A 295 10.45 13.73 -19.35
N THR A 296 10.74 14.02 -20.62
CA THR A 296 12.02 13.67 -21.25
C THR A 296 12.65 14.92 -21.84
N THR A 297 13.96 15.10 -21.64
CA THR A 297 14.72 16.20 -22.25
C THR A 297 16.07 15.71 -22.74
N THR A 298 16.59 16.31 -23.82
CA THR A 298 17.95 16.03 -24.29
C THR A 298 18.96 16.48 -23.23
N SER A 299 19.85 15.57 -22.85
CA SER A 299 20.98 15.82 -21.98
C SER A 299 22.07 16.56 -22.77
N ARG A 300 22.54 17.70 -22.28
CA ARG A 300 23.83 18.26 -22.74
C ARG A 300 24.95 17.49 -22.06
N THR A 301 26.12 17.48 -22.70
CA THR A 301 27.28 16.59 -22.44
C THR A 301 27.73 16.44 -20.97
N ASN A 302 27.35 17.34 -20.04
CA ASN A 302 27.57 17.19 -18.60
C ASN A 302 26.28 17.46 -17.79
N VAL A 303 25.80 16.46 -17.04
CA VAL A 303 24.60 16.57 -16.20
C VAL A 303 24.98 16.87 -14.75
N SER A 304 25.02 18.14 -14.39
CA SER A 304 25.24 18.55 -12.99
C SER A 304 23.98 18.36 -12.12
N PRO A 305 24.11 18.19 -10.80
CA PRO A 305 22.96 18.16 -9.88
C PRO A 305 22.05 19.40 -10.01
N LYS A 306 22.64 20.59 -10.25
CA LYS A 306 21.92 21.84 -10.47
C LYS A 306 21.06 21.78 -11.73
N LEU A 307 21.56 21.15 -12.80
CA LEU A 307 20.80 20.94 -14.03
C LEU A 307 19.65 19.93 -13.82
N LYS A 308 19.90 18.81 -13.11
CA LYS A 308 18.84 17.84 -12.76
C LYS A 308 17.70 18.53 -12.02
N MET A 309 18.01 19.34 -11.01
CA MET A 309 16.99 20.06 -10.24
C MET A 309 16.21 21.08 -11.09
N LYS A 310 16.88 21.82 -11.99
CA LYS A 310 16.22 22.74 -12.92
C LYS A 310 15.22 22.00 -13.82
N ILE A 311 15.58 20.79 -14.28
CA ILE A 311 14.71 19.96 -15.11
C ILE A 311 13.53 19.44 -14.32
N VAL A 312 13.73 18.98 -13.08
CA VAL A 312 12.64 18.55 -12.17
C VAL A 312 11.63 19.68 -12.00
N VAL A 313 12.07 20.86 -11.54
CA VAL A 313 11.19 22.02 -11.33
C VAL A 313 10.50 22.44 -12.62
N GLY A 314 11.23 22.47 -13.74
CA GLY A 314 10.65 22.80 -15.04
C GLY A 314 9.60 21.79 -15.51
N SER A 315 9.77 20.51 -15.19
CA SER A 315 8.82 19.45 -15.55
C SER A 315 7.55 19.55 -14.73
N LEU A 316 7.65 19.70 -13.40
CA LEU A 316 6.51 19.90 -12.51
C LEU A 316 5.68 21.12 -12.92
N LYS A 317 6.32 22.24 -13.24
CA LYS A 317 5.63 23.45 -13.74
C LYS A 317 4.91 23.21 -15.05
N ARG A 318 5.53 22.50 -16.02
CA ARG A 318 4.89 22.20 -17.30
C ARG A 318 3.67 21.31 -17.13
N TRP A 319 3.76 20.29 -16.27
CA TRP A 319 2.64 19.42 -15.94
C TRP A 319 1.48 20.18 -15.32
N PHE A 320 1.77 21.04 -14.33
CA PHE A 320 0.74 21.86 -13.70
C PHE A 320 0.11 22.87 -14.66
N ASN A 321 0.89 23.49 -15.55
CA ASN A 321 0.41 24.44 -16.55
C ASN A 321 -0.53 23.84 -17.60
N GLU A 322 -0.78 22.52 -17.57
CA GLU A 322 -1.88 21.93 -18.34
C GLU A 322 -3.26 22.30 -17.76
N GLU A 323 -3.34 22.94 -16.59
CA GLU A 323 -4.57 23.47 -15.99
C GLU A 323 -5.41 24.30 -16.98
N LYS A 324 -4.73 25.08 -17.84
CA LYS A 324 -5.37 25.92 -18.86
C LYS A 324 -6.14 25.13 -19.91
N ASN A 325 -5.84 23.84 -20.01
CA ASN A 325 -6.49 22.90 -20.93
C ASN A 325 -7.57 22.06 -20.22
N PHE A 326 -7.72 22.15 -18.89
CA PHE A 326 -8.69 21.39 -18.13
C PHE A 326 -10.00 22.17 -18.02
N VAL A 327 -11.12 21.49 -18.27
CA VAL A 327 -12.47 22.00 -18.10
C VAL A 327 -13.09 21.30 -16.90
N TYR A 328 -13.36 22.07 -15.84
CA TYR A 328 -13.81 21.53 -14.57
C TYR A 328 -15.21 20.91 -14.68
N GLU A 329 -16.13 21.58 -15.36
CA GLU A 329 -17.54 21.19 -15.50
C GLU A 329 -17.71 19.83 -16.18
N SER A 330 -16.90 19.57 -17.21
CA SER A 330 -16.89 18.28 -17.92
C SER A 330 -15.85 17.30 -17.37
N ASN A 331 -15.09 17.71 -16.35
CA ASN A 331 -14.00 16.95 -15.74
C ASN A 331 -13.04 16.34 -16.79
N SER A 332 -12.78 17.10 -17.87
CA SER A 332 -12.07 16.61 -19.05
C SER A 332 -11.15 17.68 -19.64
N CYS A 333 -10.30 17.28 -20.58
CA CYS A 333 -9.49 18.24 -21.30
C CYS A 333 -10.33 18.91 -22.40
N ALA A 334 -10.08 20.19 -22.66
CA ALA A 334 -10.63 20.90 -23.79
C ALA A 334 -10.32 20.13 -25.10
N SER A 335 -11.22 20.25 -26.08
CA SER A 335 -11.12 19.50 -27.34
C SER A 335 -9.74 19.65 -28.00
N GLY A 336 -9.10 18.51 -28.30
CA GLY A 336 -7.77 18.47 -28.91
C GLY A 336 -6.61 18.89 -28.00
N LYS A 337 -6.83 19.07 -26.69
CA LYS A 337 -5.79 19.44 -25.71
C LYS A 337 -5.46 18.28 -24.77
N VAL A 338 -4.30 18.39 -24.12
CA VAL A 338 -3.81 17.41 -23.12
C VAL A 338 -3.75 18.08 -21.76
N CYS A 339 -4.30 17.39 -20.75
CA CYS A 339 -4.33 17.84 -19.36
C CYS A 339 -4.11 16.70 -18.34
N LYS A 340 -3.57 15.56 -18.80
CA LYS A 340 -3.44 14.36 -17.96
C LYS A 340 -2.52 14.56 -16.76
N ASN A 341 -1.43 15.32 -16.94
CA ASN A 341 -0.47 15.51 -15.86
C ASN A 341 -1.00 16.47 -14.79
N PHE A 342 -1.70 17.53 -15.21
CA PHE A 342 -2.38 18.43 -14.28
C PHE A 342 -3.44 17.70 -13.47
N ARG A 343 -4.29 16.90 -14.14
CA ARG A 343 -5.30 16.08 -13.46
C ARG A 343 -4.63 15.25 -12.37
N GLN A 344 -3.57 14.50 -12.70
CA GLN A 344 -2.85 13.67 -11.72
C GLN A 344 -2.27 14.44 -10.52
N MET A 345 -1.76 15.65 -10.74
CA MET A 345 -1.19 16.48 -9.67
C MET A 345 -2.25 17.11 -8.76
N SER A 346 -3.42 17.40 -9.29
CA SER A 346 -4.43 18.23 -8.63
C SER A 346 -5.64 17.45 -8.13
N ALA A 347 -5.66 16.13 -8.28
CA ALA A 347 -6.80 15.34 -7.84
C ALA A 347 -6.90 15.22 -6.32
N GLN A 348 -8.12 15.40 -5.84
CA GLN A 348 -8.44 15.19 -4.44
C GLN A 348 -8.22 13.73 -4.03
N GLY A 349 -7.52 13.56 -2.92
CA GLY A 349 -7.11 12.25 -2.40
C GLY A 349 -5.81 11.70 -2.98
N VAL A 350 -5.13 12.41 -3.89
CA VAL A 350 -3.72 12.12 -4.19
C VAL A 350 -2.89 12.73 -3.06
N THR A 351 -2.50 11.90 -2.10
CA THR A 351 -1.80 12.35 -0.88
C THR A 351 -0.31 12.00 -0.87
N ARG A 352 0.11 11.10 -1.77
CA ARG A 352 1.46 10.53 -1.78
C ARG A 352 2.01 10.42 -3.18
N PHE A 353 3.27 10.83 -3.34
CA PHE A 353 4.00 10.72 -4.60
C PHE A 353 5.48 10.39 -4.38
N GLY A 354 6.17 9.97 -5.44
CA GLY A 354 7.61 9.80 -5.45
C GLY A 354 8.14 9.93 -6.87
N CYS A 355 9.35 10.46 -7.01
CA CYS A 355 9.89 10.80 -8.33
C CYS A 355 11.31 10.30 -8.47
N ALA A 356 11.71 10.00 -9.70
CA ALA A 356 13.07 9.57 -10.03
C ALA A 356 13.49 10.04 -11.42
N MET A 357 14.80 10.06 -11.67
CA MET A 357 15.38 10.48 -12.94
C MET A 357 16.57 9.61 -13.31
N THR A 358 16.57 9.09 -14.54
CA THR A 358 17.68 8.31 -15.10
C THR A 358 18.19 8.93 -16.40
N GLU A 359 19.49 8.77 -16.64
CA GLU A 359 20.10 9.14 -17.91
C GLU A 359 20.03 7.93 -18.85
N CYS A 360 19.24 8.07 -19.90
CA CYS A 360 19.03 7.04 -20.90
C CYS A 360 19.88 7.34 -22.14
N PRO A 361 20.65 6.37 -22.66
CA PRO A 361 21.29 6.52 -23.96
C PRO A 361 20.25 6.77 -25.05
N GLN A 362 19.16 5.99 -25.05
CA GLN A 362 18.00 6.15 -25.91
C GLN A 362 16.74 5.89 -25.09
N VAL A 363 15.61 6.47 -25.49
CA VAL A 363 14.32 6.14 -24.88
C VAL A 363 13.45 5.41 -25.89
N LYS A 364 13.17 4.13 -25.64
CA LYS A 364 12.30 3.30 -26.49
C LYS A 364 10.88 3.91 -26.49
N SER A 365 10.29 4.09 -27.65
CA SER A 365 9.03 4.80 -27.85
C SER A 365 8.37 4.35 -29.15
N THR A 366 7.05 4.49 -29.26
CA THR A 366 6.31 4.29 -30.52
C THR A 366 6.65 5.33 -31.58
N THR A 367 7.35 6.40 -31.19
CA THR A 367 7.89 7.44 -32.09
C THR A 367 9.41 7.47 -32.03
N ASN A 368 10.08 7.69 -33.17
CA ASN A 368 11.55 7.78 -33.27
C ASN A 368 12.15 9.07 -32.65
N LYS A 369 11.38 9.79 -31.83
CA LYS A 369 11.71 11.13 -31.31
C LYS A 369 12.92 11.15 -30.36
N TYR A 370 13.22 10.02 -29.70
CA TYR A 370 14.26 9.90 -28.66
C TYR A 370 15.26 8.79 -28.97
N GLN A 371 15.59 8.63 -30.26
CA GLN A 371 16.45 7.57 -30.79
C GLN A 371 17.76 8.10 -31.42
N ASN A 372 18.15 9.36 -31.18
CA ASN A 372 19.37 9.92 -31.78
C ASN A 372 20.63 9.36 -31.06
N PRO A 373 21.51 8.60 -31.74
CA PRO A 373 22.67 7.95 -31.14
C PRO A 373 23.71 8.92 -30.57
N GLU A 374 23.72 10.18 -30.99
CA GLU A 374 24.65 11.21 -30.54
C GLU A 374 24.16 11.96 -29.29
N LYS A 375 22.94 11.69 -28.83
CA LYS A 375 22.31 12.38 -27.70
C LYS A 375 22.01 11.40 -26.58
N LYS A 376 22.24 11.85 -25.34
CA LYS A 376 21.67 11.21 -24.13
C LYS A 376 20.37 11.92 -23.76
N TYR A 377 19.52 11.25 -23.01
CA TYR A 377 18.22 11.77 -22.58
C TYR A 377 18.08 11.65 -21.07
N LEU A 378 17.52 12.67 -20.45
CA LEU A 378 17.11 12.61 -19.05
C LEU A 378 15.65 12.21 -19.00
N TYR A 379 15.40 11.02 -18.46
CA TYR A 379 14.08 10.43 -18.31
C TYR A 379 13.62 10.62 -16.87
N PHE A 380 12.66 11.53 -16.67
CA PHE A 380 12.12 11.88 -15.37
C PHE A 380 10.67 11.43 -15.28
N ALA A 381 10.31 10.84 -14.14
CA ALA A 381 8.94 10.51 -13.85
C ALA A 381 8.61 10.78 -12.37
N CYS A 382 7.31 10.93 -12.10
CA CYS A 382 6.73 10.85 -10.77
C CYS A 382 5.59 9.85 -10.78
N LYS A 383 5.56 8.97 -9.78
CA LYS A 383 4.44 8.08 -9.49
C LYS A 383 3.61 8.61 -8.34
N PHE A 384 2.30 8.42 -8.44
CA PHE A 384 1.30 8.85 -7.45
C PHE A 384 0.53 7.63 -6.94
N LEU A 385 0.13 7.66 -5.66
CA LEU A 385 -0.50 6.52 -4.98
C LEU A 385 -1.97 6.29 -5.37
N LYS A 386 -2.60 7.23 -6.08
CA LYS A 386 -4.02 7.15 -6.49
C LYS A 386 -4.21 7.49 -7.97
N THR A 387 -4.92 6.61 -8.68
CA THR A 387 -5.36 6.81 -10.07
C THR A 387 -6.63 7.64 -10.14
N ILE A 388 -6.67 8.57 -11.09
CA ILE A 388 -7.88 9.33 -11.40
C ILE A 388 -8.62 8.61 -12.53
N ASN A 389 -9.16 7.44 -12.23
CA ASN A 389 -9.92 6.66 -13.21
C ASN A 389 -11.41 7.00 -13.12
N ALA A 390 -11.77 8.24 -13.48
CA ALA A 390 -13.16 8.58 -13.78
C ALA A 390 -13.27 9.91 -14.54
N ALA A 391 -14.08 9.93 -15.60
CA ALA A 391 -14.71 11.17 -16.06
C ALA A 391 -15.86 11.60 -15.13
N THR A 392 -16.40 10.67 -14.33
CA THR A 392 -17.62 10.82 -13.54
C THR A 392 -17.42 11.41 -12.13
N THR A 393 -16.21 11.38 -11.58
CA THR A 393 -15.89 12.01 -10.27
C THR A 393 -15.14 13.31 -10.52
N PRO A 394 -15.64 14.47 -10.04
CA PRO A 394 -14.93 15.73 -10.16
C PRO A 394 -13.49 15.62 -9.67
N LEU A 395 -12.57 16.30 -10.36
CA LEU A 395 -11.15 16.26 -10.03
C LEU A 395 -10.88 16.65 -8.57
N TYR A 396 -11.64 17.61 -8.05
CA TYR A 396 -11.69 18.03 -6.67
C TYR A 396 -13.05 18.67 -6.40
N GLU A 397 -13.45 18.78 -5.15
CA GLU A 397 -14.68 19.48 -4.76
C GLU A 397 -14.53 21.01 -4.95
N LYS A 398 -15.46 21.62 -5.69
CA LYS A 398 -15.57 23.08 -5.82
C LYS A 398 -16.26 23.65 -4.59
N GLY A 399 -15.62 24.60 -3.93
CA GLY A 399 -16.22 25.27 -2.79
C GLY A 399 -15.24 26.16 -2.04
N LYS A 400 -15.69 26.68 -0.90
CA LYS A 400 -14.81 27.36 0.05
C LYS A 400 -13.84 26.35 0.63
N GLN A 401 -12.57 26.72 0.67
CA GLN A 401 -11.51 25.87 1.17
C GLN A 401 -11.77 25.50 2.64
N THR A 402 -12.08 24.23 2.86
CA THR A 402 -12.39 23.64 4.16
C THR A 402 -11.74 22.27 4.25
N CYS A 403 -11.50 21.76 5.46
CA CYS A 403 -10.94 20.43 5.67
C CYS A 403 -11.79 19.65 6.66
N SER A 404 -12.60 18.75 6.10
CA SER A 404 -13.49 17.84 6.84
C SER A 404 -13.04 16.37 6.70
N ILE A 405 -11.82 16.15 6.19
CA ILE A 405 -11.31 14.83 5.88
C ILE A 405 -10.84 14.17 7.19
N ALA A 406 -11.33 12.96 7.47
CA ALA A 406 -10.90 12.18 8.61
C ALA A 406 -9.36 11.99 8.59
N GLY A 407 -8.69 12.43 9.67
CA GLY A 407 -7.23 12.42 9.78
C GLY A 407 -6.52 13.69 9.30
N TYR A 408 -7.20 14.61 8.60
CA TYR A 408 -6.64 15.88 8.10
C TYR A 408 -7.58 17.07 8.39
N PRO A 409 -7.84 17.41 9.67
CA PRO A 409 -8.88 18.38 10.03
C PRO A 409 -8.44 19.85 9.92
N HIS A 410 -7.22 20.14 9.46
CA HIS A 410 -6.65 21.49 9.46
C HIS A 410 -6.20 21.92 8.09
N LEU A 411 -6.15 23.23 7.84
CA LEU A 411 -5.54 23.81 6.64
C LEU A 411 -4.10 24.26 6.94
N ASP A 412 -3.18 23.90 6.04
CA ASP A 412 -1.82 24.44 6.06
C ASP A 412 -1.78 25.89 5.55
N LYS A 413 -0.58 26.49 5.49
CA LYS A 413 -0.40 27.88 5.03
C LYS A 413 -0.72 28.09 3.55
N ASN A 414 -0.74 27.02 2.76
CA ASN A 414 -1.01 27.04 1.33
C ASN A 414 -2.45 26.63 1.02
N GLY A 415 -3.20 26.23 2.04
CA GLY A 415 -4.58 25.84 1.90
C GLY A 415 -4.84 24.37 1.60
N LEU A 416 -3.89 23.50 1.92
CA LEU A 416 -4.02 22.05 1.81
C LEU A 416 -4.44 21.43 3.14
N CYS A 417 -5.21 20.33 3.09
CA CYS A 417 -5.59 19.61 4.30
C CYS A 417 -4.38 18.91 4.92
N THR A 418 -4.20 19.12 6.21
CA THR A 418 -3.08 18.60 7.00
C THR A 418 -3.58 18.01 8.32
N ALA A 419 -2.89 16.96 8.78
CA ALA A 419 -3.10 16.38 10.11
C ALA A 419 -2.57 17.29 11.23
N THR A 420 -1.63 18.18 10.90
CA THR A 420 -0.90 18.99 11.89
C THR A 420 -1.59 20.32 12.14
N PHE A 421 -1.95 20.60 13.39
CA PHE A 421 -2.53 21.88 13.80
C PHE A 421 -1.52 23.03 13.70
N ASN A 422 -1.91 24.14 13.05
CA ASN A 422 -1.13 25.37 13.05
C ASN A 422 -1.99 26.58 13.43
N ALA A 423 -1.85 27.02 14.68
CA ALA A 423 -2.64 28.09 15.29
C ALA A 423 -2.64 29.42 14.51
N LYS A 424 -1.60 29.74 13.73
CA LYS A 424 -1.57 30.96 12.91
C LYS A 424 -2.53 30.92 11.71
N ASN A 425 -2.90 29.73 11.25
CA ASN A 425 -3.73 29.55 10.07
C ASN A 425 -5.17 29.14 10.42
N THR A 426 -5.41 28.55 11.61
CA THR A 426 -6.73 28.11 12.07
C THR A 426 -7.73 29.28 12.26
N LEU A 427 -7.24 30.50 12.45
CA LEU A 427 -8.06 31.72 12.57
C LEU A 427 -8.72 32.16 11.24
N ARG A 428 -8.31 31.60 10.08
CA ARG A 428 -9.00 31.82 8.80
C ARG A 428 -10.12 30.81 8.52
N THR A 429 -10.11 29.66 9.19
CA THR A 429 -11.04 28.55 8.94
C THR A 429 -12.30 28.60 9.80
N TYR A 430 -12.21 29.07 11.04
CA TYR A 430 -13.39 29.37 11.84
C TYR A 430 -13.68 30.84 11.63
N GLY A 431 -14.74 31.14 10.86
CA GLY A 431 -15.18 32.50 10.65
C GLY A 431 -15.28 33.22 11.98
N GLN A 432 -14.68 34.41 12.07
CA GLN A 432 -15.05 35.39 13.08
C GLN A 432 -16.56 35.61 12.95
N SER A 433 -17.33 34.98 13.84
CA SER A 433 -18.56 35.58 14.31
C SER A 433 -18.15 36.65 15.32
N SER A 434 -18.10 37.89 14.87
CA SER A 434 -18.26 39.07 15.69
C SER A 434 -19.31 39.96 15.03
#